data_AF-A0A8X7CC83-F1
#
_entry.id   AF-A0A8X7CC83-F1
#
_cell.length_a   1.000
_cell.length_b   1.000
_cell.length_c   1.000
_cell.angle_alpha   90.00
_cell.angle_beta   90.00
_cell.angle_gamma   90.00
#
_symmetry.space_group_name_H-M   'P 1'
#
loop_
_entity.id
_entity.type
_entity.pdbx_description
1 polymer ?
#
loop_
_entity_poly.entity_id
_entity_poly.type
_entity_poly.pdbx_seq_one_letter_code
_entity_poly.pdbx_strand_id
1 'polypeptide(L)'
;MDLEKVYQEPEHPGSFGGVEALFKATDGKVSRKDIKKWLSAKDSYTLHKPIKKKFKKNRVFVSRMNQQYQADLVDMQSLSKFNDG
;
A
#
# COMPACT_ATOMS: atom_id res chain seq x y z
N MET A 1 -13.97 -19.26 -18.77
CA MET A 1 -12.74 -18.49 -19.10
C MET A 1 -11.68 -18.91 -18.11
N ASP A 2 -10.49 -19.21 -18.59
CA ASP A 2 -9.38 -19.63 -17.75
C ASP A 2 -8.62 -18.38 -17.26
N LEU A 3 -8.75 -18.07 -15.96
CA LEU A 3 -8.07 -16.94 -15.33
C LEU A 3 -6.55 -17.11 -15.31
N GLU A 4 -6.07 -18.35 -15.33
CA GLU A 4 -4.64 -18.66 -15.30
C GLU A 4 -3.96 -18.18 -16.58
N LYS A 5 -4.55 -18.47 -17.74
CA LYS A 5 -4.06 -18.01 -19.04
C LYS A 5 -3.99 -16.49 -19.13
N VAL A 6 -5.10 -15.82 -18.80
CA VAL A 6 -5.20 -14.34 -18.86
C VAL A 6 -4.17 -13.65 -17.95
N TYR A 7 -3.82 -14.27 -16.82
CA TYR A 7 -2.91 -13.67 -15.85
C TYR A 7 -1.44 -13.97 -16.11
N GLN A 8 -1.11 -15.15 -16.66
CA GLN A 8 0.28 -15.57 -16.92
C GLN A 8 0.78 -15.16 -18.30
N GLU A 9 -0.10 -15.00 -19.28
CA GLU A 9 0.27 -14.67 -20.66
C GLU A 9 0.70 -13.21 -20.76
N PRO A 10 1.97 -12.90 -21.09
CA PRO A 10 2.48 -11.51 -21.08
C PRO A 10 1.82 -10.61 -22.12
N GLU A 11 1.32 -11.19 -23.21
CA GLU A 11 0.63 -10.47 -24.28
C GLU A 11 -0.75 -9.97 -23.85
N HIS A 12 -1.34 -10.57 -22.81
CA HIS A 12 -2.67 -10.19 -22.36
C HIS A 12 -2.62 -8.89 -21.54
N PRO A 13 -3.50 -7.91 -21.80
CA PRO A 13 -3.55 -6.64 -21.04
C PRO A 13 -3.85 -6.80 -19.53
N GLY A 14 -4.23 -8.00 -19.07
CA GLY A 14 -4.51 -8.32 -17.67
C GLY A 14 -3.36 -9.03 -16.94
N SER A 15 -2.26 -9.29 -17.64
CA SER A 15 -1.12 -10.08 -17.17
C SER A 15 -0.45 -9.47 -15.96
N PHE A 16 -0.17 -10.29 -14.95
CA PHE A 16 0.42 -9.91 -13.65
C PHE A 16 -0.23 -8.66 -12.99
N GLY A 17 -1.48 -8.36 -13.37
CA GLY A 17 -2.15 -7.13 -13.02
C GLY A 17 -2.93 -7.19 -11.71
N GLY A 18 -3.70 -6.12 -11.48
CA GLY A 18 -4.63 -6.01 -10.36
C GLY A 18 -6.01 -6.60 -10.63
N VAL A 19 -6.88 -6.54 -9.61
CA VAL A 19 -8.29 -6.95 -9.70
C VAL A 19 -9.01 -6.25 -10.86
N GLU A 20 -8.80 -4.95 -11.03
CA GLU A 20 -9.45 -4.18 -12.12
C GLU A 20 -8.89 -4.53 -13.50
N ALA A 21 -7.61 -4.87 -13.61
CA ALA A 21 -7.00 -5.28 -14.88
C ALA A 21 -7.60 -6.60 -15.35
N LEU A 22 -7.71 -7.59 -14.45
CA LEU A 22 -8.37 -8.86 -14.72
C LEU A 22 -9.88 -8.73 -14.96
N PHE A 23 -10.55 -7.82 -14.26
CA PHE A 23 -11.98 -7.56 -14.48
C PHE A 23 -12.25 -7.01 -15.88
N LYS A 24 -11.40 -6.09 -16.35
CA LYS A 24 -11.46 -5.57 -17.72
C LYS A 24 -11.09 -6.63 -18.75
N ALA A 25 -10.02 -7.38 -18.50
CA ALA A 25 -9.53 -8.45 -19.38
C ALA A 25 -10.52 -9.62 -19.56
N THR A 26 -11.46 -9.78 -18.63
CA THR A 26 -12.50 -10.81 -18.69
C THR A 26 -13.85 -10.29 -19.21
N ASP A 27 -13.89 -9.06 -19.75
CA ASP A 27 -15.12 -8.36 -20.17
C ASP A 27 -16.21 -8.34 -19.07
N GLY A 28 -15.80 -8.32 -17.80
CA GLY A 28 -16.72 -8.36 -16.66
C GLY A 28 -17.47 -9.70 -16.46
N LYS A 29 -17.06 -10.78 -17.15
CA LYS A 29 -17.66 -12.12 -16.99
C LYS A 29 -17.41 -12.74 -15.62
N VAL A 30 -16.34 -12.33 -14.94
CA VAL A 30 -15.98 -12.80 -13.59
C VAL A 30 -16.20 -11.67 -12.58
N SER A 31 -16.83 -11.98 -11.45
CA SER A 31 -17.04 -10.98 -10.41
C SER A 31 -15.71 -10.52 -9.80
N ARG A 32 -15.63 -9.24 -9.41
CA ARG A 32 -14.45 -8.69 -8.70
C ARG A 32 -14.12 -9.46 -7.42
N LYS A 33 -15.15 -10.01 -6.76
CA LYS A 33 -14.99 -10.78 -5.51
C LYS A 33 -14.26 -12.09 -5.78
N ASP A 34 -14.62 -12.79 -6.85
CA ASP A 34 -14.01 -14.05 -7.24
C ASP A 34 -12.58 -13.84 -7.74
N ILE A 35 -12.35 -12.79 -8.55
CA ILE A 35 -11.00 -12.39 -8.98
C ILE A 35 -10.12 -12.09 -7.75
N LYS A 36 -10.63 -11.33 -6.78
CA LYS A 36 -9.89 -11.01 -5.56
C LYS A 36 -9.56 -12.25 -4.73
N LYS A 37 -10.49 -13.21 -4.63
CA LYS A 37 -10.27 -14.48 -3.94
C LYS A 37 -9.23 -15.33 -4.67
N TRP A 38 -9.31 -15.42 -5.99
CA TRP A 38 -8.35 -16.14 -6.81
C TRP A 38 -6.94 -15.54 -6.71
N LEU A 39 -6.83 -14.21 -6.84
CA LEU A 39 -5.55 -13.48 -6.68
C LEU A 39 -4.94 -13.62 -5.30
N SER A 40 -5.74 -13.79 -4.24
CA SER A 40 -5.20 -14.01 -2.88
C SER A 40 -4.48 -15.34 -2.70
N ALA A 41 -4.64 -16.28 -3.63
CA ALA A 41 -3.93 -17.56 -3.63
C ALA A 41 -2.68 -17.56 -4.52
N LYS A 42 -2.32 -16.44 -5.16
CA LYS A 42 -1.18 -16.34 -6.08
C LYS A 42 -0.03 -15.57 -5.44
N ASP A 43 1.11 -16.25 -5.29
CA ASP A 43 2.32 -15.67 -4.68
C ASP A 43 2.82 -14.43 -5.43
N SER A 44 2.78 -14.47 -6.76
CA SER A 44 3.16 -13.35 -7.64
C SER A 44 2.35 -12.08 -7.36
N TYR A 45 1.10 -12.24 -6.92
CA TYR A 45 0.25 -11.11 -6.57
C TYR A 45 0.44 -10.68 -5.12
N THR A 46 0.48 -11.64 -4.19
CA THR A 46 0.53 -11.34 -2.76
C THR A 46 1.86 -10.76 -2.32
N LEU A 47 2.98 -11.17 -2.93
CA LEU A 47 4.32 -10.70 -2.57
C LEU A 47 4.50 -9.20 -2.81
N HIS A 48 3.94 -8.69 -3.91
CA HIS A 48 4.12 -7.29 -4.31
C HIS A 48 2.96 -6.38 -3.92
N LYS A 49 1.88 -6.94 -3.34
CA LYS A 49 0.74 -6.15 -2.90
C LYS A 49 0.89 -5.75 -1.43
N PRO A 50 1.10 -4.45 -1.13
CA PRO A 50 1.29 -4.01 0.25
C PRO A 50 0.02 -4.26 1.09
N ILE A 51 0.19 -4.98 2.20
CA ILE A 51 -0.89 -5.21 3.17
C ILE A 51 -0.97 -4.00 4.10
N LYS A 52 -1.96 -3.13 3.90
CA LYS A 52 -2.24 -2.00 4.81
C LYS A 52 -3.08 -2.47 6.01
N LYS A 53 -2.44 -2.91 7.08
CA LYS A 53 -3.13 -3.22 8.35
C LYS A 53 -3.39 -1.94 9.14
N LYS A 54 -4.67 -1.59 9.34
CA LYS A 54 -5.07 -0.56 10.29
C LYS A 54 -5.21 -1.20 11.67
N PHE A 55 -4.46 -0.70 12.64
CA PHE A 55 -4.56 -1.09 14.04
C PHE A 55 -4.88 0.13 14.90
N LYS A 56 -5.49 -0.08 16.06
CA LYS A 56 -5.81 1.01 17.00
C LYS A 56 -4.49 1.60 17.53
N LYS A 57 -4.26 2.88 17.26
CA LYS A 57 -3.14 3.65 17.83
C LYS A 57 -3.68 4.63 18.85
N ASN A 58 -2.90 4.93 19.87
CA ASN A 58 -3.20 6.06 20.75
C ASN A 58 -3.13 7.35 19.94
N ARG A 59 -4.16 8.19 20.06
CA ARG A 59 -4.20 9.50 19.41
C ARG A 59 -3.42 10.49 20.25
N VAL A 60 -2.56 11.28 19.61
CA VAL A 60 -1.99 12.48 20.24
C VAL A 60 -3.03 13.59 20.11
N PHE A 61 -3.47 14.14 21.25
CA PHE A 61 -4.42 15.25 21.31
C PHE A 61 -3.68 16.53 21.66
N VAL A 62 -3.80 17.56 20.82
CA VAL A 62 -3.24 18.90 21.05
C VAL A 62 -4.40 19.89 21.08
N SER A 63 -4.53 20.67 22.14
CA SER A 63 -5.70 21.55 22.38
C SER A 63 -5.54 22.96 21.80
N ARG A 64 -4.30 23.44 21.64
CA ARG A 64 -3.98 24.78 21.15
C ARG A 64 -2.75 24.77 20.23
N MET A 65 -2.61 25.81 19.42
CA MET A 65 -1.41 26.01 18.59
C MET A 65 -0.16 26.08 19.47
N ASN A 66 0.93 25.47 19.02
CA ASN A 66 2.24 25.48 19.70
C ASN A 66 2.26 24.87 21.12
N GLN A 67 1.27 24.06 21.47
CA GLN A 67 1.21 23.41 22.80
C GLN A 67 2.13 22.19 22.91
N GLN A 68 2.48 21.56 21.78
CA GLN A 68 3.29 20.36 21.77
C GLN A 68 4.33 20.42 20.65
N TYR A 69 5.59 20.38 21.07
CA TYR A 69 6.74 20.13 20.21
C TYR A 69 7.37 18.80 20.67
N GLN A 70 7.69 17.93 19.73
CA GLN A 70 8.38 16.67 20.00
C GLN A 70 9.58 16.59 19.08
N ALA A 71 10.76 16.44 19.68
CA ALA A 71 12.00 16.12 19.00
C ALA A 71 12.61 14.91 19.71
N ASP A 72 13.29 14.05 18.97
CA ASP A 72 13.93 12.84 19.50
C ASP A 72 15.45 13.01 19.47
N LEU A 73 16.05 12.79 18.31
CA LEU A 73 17.47 13.05 18.08
C LEU A 73 17.63 14.06 16.94
N VAL A 74 18.36 15.14 17.24
CA VAL A 74 18.65 16.23 16.30
C VAL A 74 20.14 16.51 16.36
N ASP A 75 20.79 16.59 15.21
CA ASP A 75 22.18 17.05 15.11
C ASP A 75 22.24 18.57 15.22
N MET A 76 22.94 19.06 16.25
CA MET A 76 23.05 20.47 16.60
C MET A 76 24.45 21.05 16.31
N GLN A 77 25.39 20.26 15.76
CA GLN A 77 26.78 20.70 15.58
C GLN A 77 26.89 21.94 14.69
N SER A 78 26.13 21.96 13.60
CA SER A 78 26.09 23.10 12.66
C SER A 78 25.44 24.36 13.24
N LEU A 79 24.63 24.22 14.28
CA LEU A 79 23.89 25.30 14.94
C LEU A 79 24.60 25.83 16.20
N SER A 80 25.77 25.27 16.53
CA SER A 80 26.56 25.63 17.73
C SER A 80 26.81 27.14 17.89
N LYS A 81 26.97 27.89 16.79
CA LYS A 81 27.18 29.35 16.81
C LYS A 81 25.99 30.16 17.33
N PHE A 82 24.80 29.55 17.38
CA PHE A 82 23.55 30.19 17.80
C PHE A 82 23.06 29.65 19.15
N ASN A 83 23.84 28.79 19.81
CA ASN A 83 23.54 28.26 21.14
C ASN A 83 24.40 29.00 22.16
N ASP A 84 23.82 29.47 23.26
CA ASP A 84 24.50 30.29 24.29
C ASP A 84 25.40 29.49 25.26
N GLY A 85 25.71 28.22 24.95
CA GLY A 85 26.53 27.33 25.79
C GLY A 85 25.74 26.58 26.84
#